data_AF-A0A226HU19-F1
#
_entry.id   AF-A0A226HU19-F1
#
_cell.length_a   1.000
_cell.length_b   1.000
_cell.length_c   1.000
_cell.angle_alpha   90.00
_cell.angle_beta   90.00
_cell.angle_gamma   90.00
#
_symmetry.space_group_name_H-M   'P 1'
#
loop_
_entity.id
_entity.type
_entity.pdbx_description
1 polymer ?
#
loop_
_entity_poly.entity_id
_entity_poly.type
_entity_poly.pdbx_seq_one_letter_code
_entity_poly.pdbx_strand_id
1 'polypeptide(L)'
;MRNEEDCPKTERFLFSDTYLSEKGIKLSQDAIIKRFTNRNKNEFYQKYISWKRNENEITIFTMHTYADLKLNKEFDCIFNYDNPDEFVFEKFTITQSIYEGWIPTDTVDDGHKHLLVFSFENGIPKILFKLHKEETLGDTRPKTYTKLGFCNQKHFEIIANNLKKRYLLKEKYGLEYWKYIGDEI
;
A
#
# COMPACT_ATOMS: atom_id res chain seq x y z
N MET A 1 -18.59 6.48 2.27
CA MET A 1 -17.30 6.97 2.75
C MET A 1 -17.10 6.42 4.15
N ARG A 2 -16.10 5.57 4.36
CA ARG A 2 -15.74 4.96 5.64
C ARG A 2 -14.53 5.70 6.20
N ASN A 3 -14.66 6.30 7.38
CA ASN A 3 -13.56 7.02 7.99
C ASN A 3 -12.63 6.05 8.73
N GLU A 4 -11.36 6.46 8.91
CA GLU A 4 -10.40 5.66 9.69
C GLU A 4 -10.89 5.36 11.11
N GLU A 5 -11.64 6.28 11.73
CA GLU A 5 -12.15 6.14 13.09
C GLU A 5 -13.15 5.01 13.24
N ASP A 6 -13.88 4.69 12.16
CA ASP A 6 -14.86 3.62 12.07
C ASP A 6 -14.21 2.24 11.86
N CYS A 7 -12.89 2.20 11.62
CA CYS A 7 -12.16 0.97 11.36
C CYS A 7 -11.53 0.41 12.64
N PRO A 8 -11.55 -0.92 12.87
CA PRO A 8 -10.81 -1.54 13.96
C PRO A 8 -9.33 -1.15 13.91
N LYS A 9 -8.73 -0.77 15.05
CA LYS A 9 -7.31 -0.36 15.10
C LYS A 9 -6.36 -1.43 14.55
N THR A 10 -6.73 -2.71 14.71
CA THR A 10 -6.04 -3.89 14.17
C THR A 10 -6.00 -3.97 12.64
N GLU A 11 -6.83 -3.17 11.95
CA GLU A 11 -6.97 -3.15 10.48
C GLU A 11 -6.53 -1.82 9.86
N ARG A 12 -6.10 -0.82 10.65
CA ARG A 12 -5.72 0.50 10.15
C ARG A 12 -4.31 0.52 9.56
N PHE A 13 -4.12 -0.23 8.49
CA PHE A 13 -2.89 -0.25 7.72
C PHE A 13 -3.18 -0.47 6.24
N LEU A 14 -2.39 0.15 5.37
CA LEU A 14 -2.33 -0.20 3.96
C LEU A 14 -1.41 -1.41 3.79
N PHE A 15 -1.60 -2.16 2.71
CA PHE A 15 -0.86 -3.39 2.45
C PHE A 15 -0.36 -3.41 1.01
N SER A 16 0.90 -3.79 0.81
CA SER A 16 1.45 -4.01 -0.52
C SER A 16 2.44 -5.16 -0.57
N ASP A 17 2.56 -5.76 -1.74
CA ASP A 17 3.60 -6.73 -2.08
C ASP A 17 4.53 -6.25 -3.20
N THR A 18 4.28 -5.06 -3.75
CA THR A 18 4.90 -4.65 -5.01
C THR A 18 5.15 -3.14 -5.07
N TYR A 19 6.28 -2.77 -5.64
CA TYR A 19 6.57 -1.40 -6.06
C TYR A 19 6.94 -1.34 -7.54
N LEU A 20 6.69 -0.20 -8.19
CA LEU A 20 6.99 -0.04 -9.60
C LEU A 20 8.43 0.44 -9.81
N SER A 21 9.10 -0.19 -10.76
CA SER A 21 10.33 0.33 -11.37
C SER A 21 10.06 1.62 -12.18
N GLU A 22 11.10 2.35 -12.59
CA GLU A 22 10.96 3.45 -13.57
C GLU A 22 10.25 3.00 -14.85
N LYS A 23 10.57 1.78 -15.31
CA LYS A 23 9.94 1.18 -16.48
C LYS A 23 8.45 0.90 -16.22
N GLY A 24 8.11 0.36 -15.06
CA GLY A 24 6.72 0.12 -14.63
C GLY A 24 5.92 1.42 -14.53
N ILE A 25 6.50 2.47 -13.97
CA ILE A 25 5.88 3.81 -13.89
C ILE A 25 5.58 4.33 -15.30
N LYS A 26 6.56 4.29 -16.21
CA LYS A 26 6.36 4.74 -17.59
C LYS A 26 5.26 3.96 -18.29
N LEU A 27 5.25 2.63 -18.15
CA LEU A 27 4.19 1.78 -18.71
C LEU A 27 2.81 2.12 -18.13
N SER A 28 2.73 2.39 -16.82
CA SER A 28 1.50 2.86 -16.16
C SER A 28 1.02 4.18 -16.77
N GLN A 29 1.91 5.18 -16.89
CA GLN A 29 1.61 6.48 -17.48
C GLN A 29 1.13 6.33 -18.94
N ASP A 30 1.83 5.56 -19.77
CA ASP A 30 1.46 5.30 -21.17
C ASP A 30 0.07 4.66 -21.28
N ALA A 31 -0.23 3.69 -20.41
CA ALA A 31 -1.53 3.02 -20.38
C ALA A 31 -2.66 3.98 -19.96
N ILE A 32 -2.41 4.88 -19.01
CA ILE A 32 -3.35 5.91 -18.57
C ILE A 32 -3.56 6.95 -19.67
N ILE A 33 -2.51 7.41 -20.34
CA ILE A 33 -2.60 8.33 -21.50
C ILE A 33 -3.54 7.73 -22.54
N LYS A 34 -3.33 6.48 -22.94
CA LYS A 34 -4.19 5.77 -23.89
C LYS A 34 -5.64 5.71 -23.42
N ARG A 35 -5.87 5.40 -22.14
CA ARG A 35 -7.22 5.34 -21.54
C ARG A 35 -7.93 6.69 -21.52
N PHE A 36 -7.18 7.78 -21.42
CA PHE A 36 -7.69 9.16 -21.33
C PHE A 36 -7.75 9.91 -22.66
N THR A 37 -7.53 9.24 -23.80
CA THR A 37 -7.61 9.86 -25.14
C THR A 37 -8.85 10.73 -25.31
N ASN A 38 -10.03 10.20 -24.96
CA ASN A 38 -11.33 10.86 -25.10
C ASN A 38 -11.98 11.21 -23.74
N ARG A 39 -11.19 11.27 -22.66
CA ARG A 39 -11.69 11.60 -21.31
C ARG A 39 -11.21 12.98 -20.88
N ASN A 40 -11.94 13.57 -19.93
CA ASN A 40 -11.50 14.80 -19.29
C ASN A 40 -10.17 14.56 -18.55
N LYS A 41 -9.24 15.51 -18.67
CA LYS A 41 -7.89 15.46 -18.09
C LYS A 41 -7.82 16.53 -17.00
N ASN A 42 -8.09 16.13 -15.77
CA ASN A 42 -8.04 17.03 -14.61
C ASN A 42 -6.60 17.25 -14.14
N GLU A 43 -6.45 18.02 -13.06
CA GLU A 43 -5.14 18.31 -12.46
C GLU A 43 -4.41 17.06 -11.95
N PHE A 44 -5.11 16.06 -11.40
CA PHE A 44 -4.50 14.82 -10.91
C PHE A 44 -3.93 13.98 -12.06
N TYR A 45 -4.63 13.94 -13.19
CA TYR A 45 -4.10 13.36 -14.41
C TYR A 45 -2.81 14.06 -14.85
N GLN A 46 -2.82 15.40 -14.96
CA GLN A 46 -1.65 16.14 -15.40
C GLN A 46 -0.48 15.97 -14.43
N LYS A 47 -0.75 15.99 -13.13
CA LYS A 47 0.24 15.73 -12.07
C LYS A 47 0.92 14.38 -12.28
N TYR A 48 0.15 13.30 -12.41
CA TYR A 48 0.72 11.96 -12.54
C TYR A 48 1.44 11.72 -13.87
N ILE A 49 0.91 12.21 -14.99
CA ILE A 49 1.52 11.99 -16.32
C ILE A 49 2.79 12.82 -16.51
N SER A 50 2.88 14.01 -15.91
CA SER A 50 4.10 14.83 -15.96
C SER A 50 5.11 14.50 -14.86
N TRP A 51 4.68 13.72 -13.86
CA TRP A 51 5.52 13.34 -12.72
C TRP A 51 6.71 12.48 -13.16
N LYS A 52 7.86 12.79 -12.57
CA LYS A 52 9.08 11.99 -12.61
C LYS A 52 9.49 11.71 -11.18
N ARG A 53 9.73 10.43 -10.89
CA ARG A 53 10.13 9.99 -9.56
C ARG A 53 11.44 10.66 -9.14
N ASN A 54 11.44 11.22 -7.93
CA ASN A 54 12.68 11.66 -7.28
C ASN A 54 13.26 10.55 -6.38
N GLU A 55 14.45 10.78 -5.81
CA GLU A 55 15.18 9.79 -4.99
C GLU A 55 14.48 9.41 -3.66
N ASN A 56 13.54 10.24 -3.22
CA ASN A 56 12.78 10.07 -1.98
C ASN A 56 11.34 9.61 -2.24
N GLU A 57 11.00 9.26 -3.47
CA GLU A 57 9.67 8.82 -3.85
C GLU A 57 9.68 7.37 -4.31
N ILE A 58 8.62 6.63 -3.98
CA ILE A 58 8.40 5.27 -4.46
C ILE A 58 6.93 5.08 -4.79
N THR A 59 6.66 4.25 -5.80
CA THR A 59 5.30 3.93 -6.21
C THR A 59 4.93 2.54 -5.71
N ILE A 60 3.89 2.44 -4.90
CA ILE A 60 3.44 1.22 -4.23
C ILE A 60 2.06 0.85 -4.73
N PHE A 61 1.83 -0.43 -5.01
CA PHE A 61 0.49 -0.91 -5.34
C PHE A 61 -0.18 -1.49 -4.09
N THR A 62 -1.19 -0.81 -3.55
CA THR A 62 -1.96 -1.30 -2.41
C THR A 62 -3.25 -1.96 -2.87
N MET A 63 -3.64 -3.04 -2.20
CA MET A 63 -4.92 -3.70 -2.42
C MET A 63 -5.86 -3.44 -1.24
N HIS A 64 -7.14 -3.20 -1.55
CA HIS A 64 -8.25 -3.12 -0.59
C HIS A 64 -7.92 -2.22 0.60
N THR A 65 -7.86 -0.91 0.34
CA THR A 65 -7.58 0.05 1.41
C THR A 65 -8.65 -0.03 2.50
N TYR A 66 -8.26 0.26 3.74
CA TYR A 66 -9.12 -0.01 4.92
C TYR A 66 -10.14 1.10 5.22
N ALA A 67 -9.98 2.27 4.60
CA ALA A 67 -10.78 3.47 4.81
C ALA A 67 -10.54 4.43 3.65
N ASP A 68 -11.43 5.40 3.48
CA ASP A 68 -11.20 6.51 2.56
C ASP A 68 -10.14 7.45 3.14
N LEU A 69 -9.06 7.68 2.39
CA LEU A 69 -7.96 8.56 2.77
C LEU A 69 -7.83 9.71 1.77
N LYS A 70 -7.43 10.87 2.27
CA LYS A 70 -7.04 12.00 1.42
C LYS A 70 -5.57 11.91 1.06
N LEU A 71 -5.18 12.54 -0.05
CA LEU A 71 -3.77 12.86 -0.28
C LEU A 71 -3.19 13.67 0.88
N ASN A 72 -1.87 13.56 1.05
CA ASN A 72 -1.08 14.06 2.18
C ASN A 72 -1.39 13.38 3.52
N LYS A 73 -2.11 12.25 3.52
CA LYS A 73 -2.16 11.37 4.70
C LYS A 73 -0.74 10.95 5.09
N GLU A 74 -0.39 11.20 6.34
CA GLU A 74 0.89 10.83 6.95
C GLU A 74 0.84 9.44 7.59
N PHE A 75 1.93 8.70 7.38
CA PHE A 75 2.26 7.45 8.02
C PHE A 75 3.68 7.55 8.58
N ASP A 76 3.99 6.72 9.57
CA ASP A 76 5.28 6.73 10.25
C ASP A 76 5.77 5.32 10.63
N CYS A 77 5.14 4.27 10.10
CA CYS A 77 5.54 2.89 10.34
C CYS A 77 5.39 2.02 9.09
N ILE A 78 6.46 1.28 8.76
CA ILE A 78 6.49 0.23 7.75
C ILE A 78 6.90 -1.07 8.42
N PHE A 79 6.15 -2.15 8.22
CA PHE A 79 6.44 -3.45 8.83
C PHE A 79 6.27 -4.59 7.83
N ASN A 80 6.99 -5.68 8.04
CA ASN A 80 6.80 -6.91 7.29
C ASN A 80 5.52 -7.61 7.78
N TYR A 81 4.57 -7.82 6.87
CA TYR A 81 3.26 -8.39 7.18
C TYR A 81 3.35 -9.82 7.71
N ASP A 82 4.28 -10.63 7.17
CA ASP A 82 4.46 -12.02 7.56
C ASP A 82 5.35 -12.17 8.81
N ASN A 83 6.17 -11.16 9.11
CA ASN A 83 6.99 -11.10 10.31
C ASN A 83 7.01 -9.67 10.91
N PRO A 84 6.00 -9.30 11.72
CA PRO A 84 5.88 -7.93 12.24
C PRO A 84 7.03 -7.47 13.14
N ASP A 85 7.91 -8.37 13.59
CA ASP A 85 9.14 -7.98 14.33
C ASP A 85 10.18 -7.29 13.42
N GLU A 86 10.00 -7.39 12.11
CA GLU A 86 10.79 -6.63 11.14
C GLU A 86 10.02 -5.36 10.72
N PHE A 87 10.40 -4.22 11.31
CA PHE A 87 9.76 -2.93 11.06
C PHE A 87 10.75 -1.75 11.09
N VAL A 88 10.32 -0.61 10.57
CA VAL A 88 11.02 0.67 10.64
C VAL A 88 10.02 1.79 10.89
N PHE A 89 10.41 2.77 11.71
CA PHE A 89 9.70 4.03 11.83
C PHE A 89 10.39 5.06 10.94
N GLU A 90 9.65 5.57 9.97
CA GLU A 90 10.07 6.62 9.05
C GLU A 90 8.82 7.35 8.60
N LYS A 91 8.84 8.68 8.56
CA LYS A 91 7.69 9.47 8.13
C LYS A 91 7.57 9.48 6.61
N PHE A 92 6.34 9.31 6.12
CA PHE A 92 6.03 9.43 4.71
C PHE A 92 4.59 9.86 4.47
N THR A 93 4.33 10.38 3.28
CA THR A 93 3.01 10.88 2.86
C THR A 93 2.58 10.30 1.53
N ILE A 94 1.27 10.16 1.33
CA ILE A 94 0.69 9.85 0.02
C ILE A 94 0.59 11.14 -0.80
N THR A 95 1.43 11.29 -1.83
CA THR A 95 1.42 12.50 -2.66
C THR A 95 0.54 12.39 -3.90
N GLN A 96 0.28 11.17 -4.35
CA GLN A 96 -0.56 10.87 -5.51
C GLN A 96 -1.28 9.53 -5.32
N SER A 97 -2.47 9.41 -5.91
CA SER A 97 -3.31 8.21 -5.91
C SER A 97 -3.83 7.96 -7.32
N ILE A 98 -3.79 6.69 -7.74
CA ILE A 98 -4.33 6.23 -9.00
C ILE A 98 -5.27 5.05 -8.70
N TYR A 99 -6.56 5.34 -8.68
CA TYR A 99 -7.63 4.39 -8.46
C TYR A 99 -7.60 3.24 -9.48
N GLU A 100 -7.57 2.02 -8.95
CA GLU A 100 -7.42 0.75 -9.67
C GLU A 100 -6.22 0.71 -10.63
N GLY A 101 -5.23 1.60 -10.45
CA GLY A 101 -4.09 1.76 -11.35
C GLY A 101 -4.43 2.45 -12.68
N TRP A 102 -5.63 3.01 -12.83
CA TRP A 102 -6.14 3.56 -14.09
C TRP A 102 -6.53 5.03 -14.06
N ILE A 103 -7.00 5.54 -12.91
CA ILE A 103 -7.64 6.85 -12.81
C ILE A 103 -6.92 7.65 -11.72
N PRO A 104 -6.11 8.65 -12.08
CA PRO A 104 -5.54 9.56 -11.08
C PRO A 104 -6.63 10.33 -10.31
N THR A 105 -6.54 10.36 -8.98
CA THR A 105 -7.54 10.92 -8.05
C THR A 105 -6.87 11.65 -6.88
N ASP A 106 -7.65 12.42 -6.13
CA ASP A 106 -7.29 13.07 -4.85
C ASP A 106 -7.64 12.25 -3.60
N THR A 107 -8.19 11.06 -3.81
CA THR A 107 -8.60 10.14 -2.75
C THR A 107 -7.99 8.76 -2.95
N VAL A 108 -7.86 8.06 -1.84
CA VAL A 108 -7.63 6.61 -1.76
C VAL A 108 -8.91 6.04 -1.21
N ASP A 109 -9.60 5.19 -1.97
CA ASP A 109 -10.98 4.81 -1.69
C ASP A 109 -11.03 3.45 -0.96
N ASP A 110 -11.89 3.37 0.07
CA ASP A 110 -12.08 2.16 0.87
C ASP A 110 -12.43 0.95 0.00
N GLY A 111 -11.83 -0.20 0.30
CA GLY A 111 -12.08 -1.47 -0.41
C GLY A 111 -11.48 -1.56 -1.81
N HIS A 112 -10.89 -0.49 -2.34
CA HIS A 112 -10.34 -0.44 -3.69
C HIS A 112 -8.83 -0.61 -3.74
N LYS A 113 -8.34 -0.96 -4.93
CA LYS A 113 -6.89 -1.02 -5.21
C LYS A 113 -6.42 0.34 -5.66
N HIS A 114 -5.23 0.71 -5.24
CA HIS A 114 -4.64 1.97 -5.64
C HIS A 114 -3.16 1.79 -5.92
N LEU A 115 -2.69 2.45 -6.97
CA LEU A 115 -1.28 2.76 -7.11
C LEU A 115 -1.03 4.10 -6.41
N LEU A 116 -0.15 4.11 -5.42
CA LEU A 116 0.13 5.25 -4.57
C LEU A 116 1.57 5.70 -4.77
N VAL A 117 1.82 7.02 -4.76
CA VAL A 117 3.17 7.56 -4.65
C VAL A 117 3.40 7.97 -3.20
N PHE A 118 4.39 7.35 -2.57
CA PHE A 118 4.86 7.73 -1.24
C PHE A 118 6.07 8.64 -1.37
N SER A 119 6.10 9.71 -0.58
CA SER A 119 7.25 10.61 -0.44
C SER A 119 7.80 10.54 0.97
N PHE A 120 9.12 10.42 1.09
CA PHE A 120 9.88 10.27 2.33
C PHE A 120 10.71 11.52 2.63
N GLU A 121 10.84 11.89 3.90
CA GLU A 121 11.70 13.03 4.29
C GLU A 121 13.19 12.63 4.28
N ASN A 122 13.52 11.45 4.82
CA ASN A 122 14.91 11.01 5.04
C ASN A 122 15.37 9.92 4.05
N GLY A 123 14.77 9.88 2.87
CA GLY A 123 15.04 8.87 1.85
C GLY A 123 14.24 7.58 2.03
N ILE A 124 14.22 6.75 0.98
CA ILE A 124 13.40 5.53 0.92
C ILE A 124 13.99 4.45 1.85
N PRO A 125 13.25 3.98 2.87
CA PRO A 125 13.72 2.91 3.75
C PRO A 125 14.05 1.62 3.02
N LYS A 126 15.17 0.98 3.39
CA LYS A 126 15.65 -0.26 2.73
C LYS A 126 14.64 -1.41 2.74
N ILE A 127 13.73 -1.45 3.73
CA ILE A 127 12.68 -2.48 3.82
C ILE A 127 11.79 -2.50 2.58
N LEU A 128 11.53 -1.35 1.94
CA LEU A 128 10.67 -1.25 0.76
C LEU A 128 11.25 -2.00 -0.45
N PHE A 129 12.58 -2.08 -0.57
CA PHE A 129 13.22 -2.80 -1.65
C PHE A 129 13.17 -4.33 -1.48
N LYS A 130 12.54 -4.84 -0.41
CA LYS A 130 12.20 -6.26 -0.25
C LYS A 130 10.90 -6.64 -0.98
N LEU A 131 10.06 -5.65 -1.31
CA LEU A 131 8.87 -5.86 -2.13
C LEU A 131 9.27 -6.34 -3.52
N HIS A 132 8.35 -7.02 -4.21
CA HIS A 132 8.54 -7.36 -5.61
C HIS A 132 8.68 -6.08 -6.44
N LYS A 133 9.68 -6.05 -7.32
CA LYS A 133 9.90 -4.92 -8.23
C LYS A 133 9.20 -5.21 -9.55
N GLU A 134 8.12 -4.50 -9.81
CA GLU A 134 7.35 -4.66 -11.04
C GLU A 134 8.03 -3.90 -12.19
N GLU A 135 8.50 -4.67 -13.17
CA GLU A 135 9.18 -4.16 -14.37
C GLU A 135 8.21 -4.01 -15.55
N THR A 136 7.08 -4.72 -15.51
CA THR A 136 5.97 -4.61 -16.47
C THR A 136 4.63 -4.74 -15.75
N LEU A 137 3.61 -4.01 -16.23
CA LEU A 137 2.28 -4.03 -15.63
C LEU A 137 1.69 -5.45 -15.58
N GLY A 138 1.41 -5.94 -14.38
CA GLY A 138 0.84 -7.26 -14.10
C GLY A 138 1.83 -8.41 -14.26
N ASP A 139 3.13 -8.19 -14.07
CA ASP A 139 4.09 -9.28 -14.12
C ASP A 139 3.82 -10.37 -13.07
N THR A 140 4.29 -11.58 -13.38
CA THR A 140 4.06 -12.73 -12.50
C THR A 140 4.92 -12.59 -11.26
N ARG A 141 4.27 -12.42 -10.12
CA ARG A 141 4.93 -12.41 -8.81
C ARG A 141 5.69 -13.74 -8.58
N PRO A 142 6.88 -13.71 -7.98
CA PRO A 142 7.59 -14.92 -7.58
C PRO A 142 6.75 -15.75 -6.59
N LYS A 143 7.02 -17.06 -6.49
CA LYS A 143 6.30 -17.95 -5.56
C LYS A 143 6.35 -17.46 -4.11
N THR A 144 7.45 -16.81 -3.74
CA THR A 144 7.67 -16.16 -2.46
C THR A 144 7.92 -14.68 -2.71
N TYR A 145 7.14 -13.83 -2.07
CA TYR A 145 7.29 -12.37 -2.15
C TYR A 145 7.07 -11.78 -0.77
N THR A 146 7.77 -10.68 -0.48
CA THR A 146 7.60 -9.94 0.77
C THR A 146 6.32 -9.12 0.69
N LYS A 147 5.61 -9.07 1.81
CA LYS A 147 4.45 -8.21 1.99
C LYS A 147 4.76 -7.20 3.08
N LEU A 148 4.49 -5.93 2.82
CA LEU A 148 4.66 -4.86 3.79
C LEU A 148 3.32 -4.22 4.15
N GLY A 149 3.19 -3.85 5.41
CA GLY A 149 2.11 -3.00 5.91
C GLY A 149 2.61 -1.59 6.21
N PHE A 150 1.72 -0.62 6.05
CA PHE A 150 1.98 0.82 6.26
C PHE A 150 0.94 1.38 7.22
N CYS A 151 1.35 1.86 8.38
CA CYS A 151 0.44 2.33 9.42
C CYS A 151 0.99 3.53 10.19
N ASN A 152 0.21 4.05 11.13
CA ASN A 152 0.74 4.96 12.14
C ASN A 152 1.31 4.16 13.32
N GLN A 153 2.45 4.58 13.87
CA GLN A 153 3.19 3.96 14.97
C GLN A 153 2.29 3.72 16.18
N LYS A 154 1.38 4.66 16.50
CA LYS A 154 0.39 4.53 17.58
C LYS A 154 -0.55 3.31 17.43
N HIS A 155 -0.64 2.70 16.25
CA HIS A 155 -1.46 1.53 15.95
C HIS A 155 -0.62 0.27 15.72
N PHE A 156 0.69 0.41 15.59
CA PHE A 156 1.56 -0.68 15.16
C PHE A 156 1.53 -1.87 16.11
N GLU A 157 1.64 -1.65 17.43
CA GLU A 157 1.67 -2.73 18.41
C GLU A 157 0.40 -3.62 18.36
N ILE A 158 -0.78 -3.01 18.31
CA ILE A 158 -2.05 -3.74 18.23
C ILE A 158 -2.20 -4.47 16.89
N ILE A 159 -1.70 -3.90 15.79
CA ILE A 159 -1.67 -4.55 14.48
C ILE A 159 -0.73 -5.76 14.50
N ALA A 160 0.51 -5.57 14.96
CA ALA A 160 1.54 -6.61 15.01
C ALA A 160 1.10 -7.80 15.87
N ASN A 161 0.55 -7.55 17.06
CA ASN A 161 0.05 -8.60 17.95
C ASN A 161 -1.12 -9.37 17.31
N ASN A 162 -2.03 -8.68 16.63
CA ASN A 162 -3.13 -9.32 15.91
C ASN A 162 -2.63 -10.20 14.74
N LEU A 163 -1.64 -9.74 13.99
CA LEU A 163 -1.04 -10.54 12.90
C LEU A 163 -0.36 -11.81 13.42
N LYS A 164 0.41 -11.70 14.52
CA LYS A 164 1.02 -12.85 15.19
C LYS A 164 -0.04 -13.84 15.70
N LYS A 165 -1.10 -13.35 16.36
CA LYS A 165 -2.23 -14.18 16.78
C LYS A 165 -2.85 -14.93 15.59
N ARG A 166 -3.11 -14.23 14.48
CA ARG A 166 -3.68 -14.84 13.26
C ARG A 166 -2.75 -15.89 12.65
N TYR A 167 -1.44 -15.68 12.70
CA TYR A 167 -0.46 -16.66 12.25
C TYR A 167 -0.55 -17.95 13.08
N LEU A 168 -0.53 -17.84 14.42
CA LEU A 168 -0.68 -18.99 15.33
C LEU A 168 -2.00 -19.73 15.12
N LEU A 169 -3.11 -19.02 14.92
CA LEU A 169 -4.40 -19.65 14.60
C LEU A 169 -4.36 -20.40 13.28
N LYS A 170 -3.70 -19.84 12.25
CA LYS A 170 -3.55 -20.51 10.95
C LYS A 170 -2.70 -21.77 11.04
N GLU A 171 -1.63 -21.74 11.84
CA GLU A 171 -0.80 -22.93 12.08
C GLU A 171 -1.61 -24.02 12.81
N LYS A 172 -2.41 -23.65 13.81
CA LYS A 172 -3.17 -24.59 14.64
C LYS A 172 -4.42 -25.14 13.94
N TYR A 173 -5.16 -24.29 13.21
CA TYR A 173 -6.51 -24.59 12.70
C TYR A 173 -6.62 -24.53 11.17
N GLY A 174 -5.53 -24.24 10.45
CA GLY A 174 -5.52 -24.20 8.99
C GLY A 174 -6.50 -23.18 8.40
N LEU A 175 -7.28 -23.60 7.40
CA LEU A 175 -8.24 -22.73 6.70
C LEU A 175 -9.44 -22.33 7.57
N GLU A 176 -9.66 -23.00 8.71
CA GLU A 176 -10.77 -22.72 9.62
C GLU A 176 -10.41 -21.76 10.76
N TYR A 177 -9.18 -21.21 10.75
CA TYR A 177 -8.66 -20.32 11.80
C TYR A 177 -9.59 -19.16 12.17
N TRP A 178 -10.37 -18.67 11.20
CA TRP A 178 -11.26 -17.52 11.37
C TRP A 178 -12.39 -17.78 12.38
N LYS A 179 -12.76 -19.05 12.61
CA LYS A 179 -13.76 -19.46 13.61
C LYS A 179 -13.27 -19.23 15.06
N TYR A 180 -11.96 -19.12 15.24
CA TYR A 180 -11.29 -19.11 16.55
C TYR A 180 -10.62 -17.75 16.85
N ILE A 181 -10.97 -16.68 16.11
CA ILE A 181 -10.39 -15.33 16.33
C ILE A 181 -10.73 -14.79 17.73
N GLY A 182 -11.86 -15.21 18.30
CA GLY A 182 -12.31 -14.84 19.65
C GLY A 182 -11.65 -15.63 20.78
N ASP A 183 -10.96 -16.73 20.48
CA ASP A 183 -10.33 -17.57 21.50
C ASP A 183 -9.05 -16.91 22.02
N GLU A 184 -8.78 -17.05 23.31
CA GLU A 184 -7.45 -16.76 23.88
C GLU A 184 -6.50 -17.90 23.46
N ILE A 185 -5.32 -17.53 22.95
CA ILE A 185 -4.24 -18.46 22.54
C ILE A 185 -3.07 -18.27 23.49
#